data_AF-A0A7Y3MYW6-F1
#
_entry.id   AF-A0A7Y3MYW6-F1
#
_cell.length_a   1.000
_cell.length_b   1.000
_cell.length_c   1.000
_cell.angle_alpha   90.00
_cell.angle_beta   90.00
_cell.angle_gamma   90.00
#
_symmetry.space_group_name_H-M   'P 1'
#
loop_
_entity.id
_entity.type
_entity.pdbx_description
1 polymer ?
#
loop_
_entity_poly.entity_id
_entity_poly.type
_entity_poly.pdbx_seq_one_letter_code
_entity_poly.pdbx_strand_id
1 'polypeptide(L)'
;PPGTPQVLAGIVEKGLVPVVAHPERYSGIDGHLHVVRQWKEAGAFLQGNHGSLTGRYGPGPRALIQRLLAEGLLDYLSSDFHGRPHLEPLVDEAREALSTMDGDAAFQLLASINPGRLLDGEPPLPVPPVVPDPTLMERIKSWFTG
;
A
#
# COMPACT_ATOMS: atom_id res chain seq x y z
N PRO A 1 1.75 13.65 6.70
CA PRO A 1 2.31 14.63 7.67
C PRO A 1 3.00 15.78 6.91
N PRO A 2 2.97 17.03 7.43
CA PRO A 2 3.69 18.14 6.80
C PRO A 2 5.21 17.90 6.85
N GLY A 3 5.93 18.36 5.82
CA GLY A 3 7.40 18.26 5.77
C GLY A 3 7.96 16.88 5.39
N THR A 4 7.11 15.87 5.18
CA THR A 4 7.54 14.51 4.85
C THR A 4 8.37 14.42 3.56
N PRO A 5 8.02 15.09 2.44
CA PRO A 5 8.84 15.04 1.22
C PRO A 5 10.28 15.52 1.43
N GLN A 6 10.49 16.57 2.23
CA GLN A 6 11.82 17.11 2.52
C GLN A 6 12.66 16.13 3.35
N VAL A 7 12.05 15.46 4.32
CA VAL A 7 12.72 14.42 5.11
C VAL A 7 13.09 13.23 4.23
N LEU A 8 12.20 12.79 3.35
CA LEU A 8 12.46 11.69 2.41
C LEU A 8 13.61 12.03 1.45
N ALA A 9 13.60 13.22 0.86
CA ALA A 9 14.67 13.68 -0.02
C ALA A 9 16.03 13.67 0.70
N GLY A 10 16.09 14.17 1.95
CA GLY A 10 17.32 14.14 2.74
C GLY A 10 17.79 12.74 3.15
N ILE A 11 16.90 11.74 3.20
CA ILE A 11 17.28 10.32 3.37
C ILE A 11 17.89 9.79 2.06
N VAL A 12 17.28 10.10 0.92
CA VAL A 12 17.76 9.71 -0.40
C VAL A 12 19.12 10.32 -0.71
N GLU A 13 19.35 11.59 -0.38
CA GLU A 13 20.64 12.28 -0.53
C GLU A 13 21.79 11.59 0.25
N LYS A 14 21.47 10.84 1.30
CA LYS A 14 22.44 10.04 2.06
C LYS A 14 22.73 8.67 1.45
N GLY A 15 22.16 8.37 0.27
CA GLY A 15 22.29 7.08 -0.41
C GLY A 15 21.41 5.98 0.19
N LEU A 16 20.41 6.32 1.01
CA LEU A 16 19.45 5.37 1.58
C LEU A 16 18.17 5.35 0.76
N VAL A 17 17.49 4.20 0.75
CA VAL A 17 16.21 4.01 0.04
C VAL A 17 15.06 3.96 1.06
N PRO A 18 14.25 5.03 1.21
CA PRO A 18 13.18 5.03 2.18
C PRO A 18 11.99 4.18 1.71
N VAL A 19 11.46 3.36 2.61
CA VAL A 19 10.18 2.65 2.44
C VAL A 19 9.19 3.18 3.47
N VAL A 20 8.13 3.85 3.01
CA VAL A 20 7.07 4.37 3.87
C VAL A 20 6.10 3.24 4.19
N ALA A 21 6.05 2.87 5.47
CA ALA A 21 5.16 1.83 5.96
C ALA A 21 3.70 2.29 5.97
N HIS A 22 2.83 1.40 5.51
CA HIS A 22 1.36 1.43 5.59
C HIS A 22 0.74 2.84 5.52
N PRO A 23 0.98 3.60 4.43
CA PRO A 23 0.50 4.97 4.30
C PRO A 23 -1.04 5.08 4.41
N GLU A 24 -1.76 4.01 4.10
CA GLU A 24 -3.20 3.92 4.24
C GLU A 24 -3.71 4.03 5.68
N ARG A 25 -2.82 3.89 6.67
CA ARG A 25 -3.15 3.98 8.10
C ARG A 25 -2.90 5.38 8.67
N TYR A 26 -2.37 6.32 7.89
CA TYR A 26 -2.12 7.67 8.34
C TYR A 26 -3.38 8.55 8.22
N SER A 27 -3.74 9.20 9.33
CA SER A 27 -4.88 10.10 9.38
C SER A 27 -4.74 11.25 8.36
N GLY A 28 -5.82 11.53 7.63
CA GLY A 28 -5.91 12.66 6.69
C GLY A 28 -5.26 12.43 5.32
N ILE A 29 -4.78 11.22 5.01
CA ILE A 29 -4.21 10.91 3.67
C ILE A 29 -5.28 10.63 2.63
N ASP A 30 -6.42 10.10 3.05
CA ASP A 30 -7.58 9.82 2.21
C ASP A 30 -8.04 11.04 1.39
N GLY A 31 -8.07 12.23 2.00
CA GLY A 31 -8.34 13.50 1.34
C GLY A 31 -7.16 14.09 0.55
N HIS A 32 -5.96 13.52 0.69
CA HIS A 32 -4.70 14.10 0.20
C HIS A 32 -3.79 13.08 -0.47
N LEU A 33 -4.35 12.25 -1.36
CA LEU A 33 -3.59 11.23 -2.09
C LEU A 33 -2.40 11.81 -2.89
N HIS A 34 -2.48 13.08 -3.30
CA HIS A 34 -1.37 13.81 -3.91
C HIS A 34 -0.10 13.83 -3.04
N VAL A 35 -0.23 13.82 -1.71
CA VAL A 35 0.91 13.76 -0.78
C VAL A 35 1.65 12.43 -0.92
N VAL A 36 0.93 11.33 -1.15
CA VAL A 36 1.54 10.02 -1.37
C VAL A 36 2.34 9.99 -2.68
N ARG A 37 1.83 10.66 -3.72
CA ARG A 37 2.56 10.83 -4.99
C ARG A 37 3.84 11.65 -4.81
N GLN A 38 3.78 12.72 -4.03
CA GLN A 38 4.96 13.52 -3.68
C GLN A 38 6.02 12.71 -2.93
N TRP A 39 5.64 11.70 -2.14
CA TRP A 39 6.60 10.81 -1.50
C TRP A 39 7.32 9.90 -2.50
N LYS A 40 6.61 9.38 -3.50
CA LYS A 40 7.23 8.63 -4.60
C LYS A 40 8.16 9.51 -5.43
N GLU A 41 7.72 10.74 -5.74
CA GLU A 41 8.55 11.73 -6.43
C GLU A 41 9.82 12.09 -5.65
N ALA A 42 9.74 12.11 -4.32
CA ALA A 42 10.90 12.30 -3.43
C ALA A 42 11.81 11.06 -3.32
N GLY A 43 11.52 9.97 -4.04
CA GLY A 43 12.34 8.76 -4.11
C GLY A 43 11.98 7.68 -3.09
N ALA A 44 10.81 7.78 -2.44
CA ALA A 44 10.35 6.76 -1.50
C ALA A 44 9.51 5.67 -2.17
N PHE A 45 9.63 4.45 -1.64
CA PHE A 45 8.74 3.34 -1.95
C PHE A 45 7.66 3.19 -0.87
N LEU A 46 6.56 2.53 -1.21
CA LEU A 46 5.39 2.39 -0.36
C LEU A 46 5.10 0.92 -0.04
N GLN A 47 4.86 0.63 1.23
CA GLN A 47 4.46 -0.70 1.68
C GLN A 47 3.03 -0.67 2.22
N GLY A 48 2.10 -1.41 1.63
CA GLY A 48 0.72 -1.55 2.13
C GLY A 48 0.56 -2.73 3.10
N ASN A 49 -0.46 -2.70 3.96
CA ASN A 49 -0.69 -3.72 4.98
C ASN A 49 -1.78 -4.75 4.58
N HIS A 50 -1.52 -6.05 4.81
CA HIS A 50 -2.51 -7.14 4.63
C HIS A 50 -3.82 -6.88 5.39
N GLY A 51 -3.72 -6.41 6.63
CA GLY A 51 -4.85 -6.06 7.47
C GLY A 51 -5.69 -4.91 6.91
N SER A 52 -5.07 -3.95 6.22
CA SER A 52 -5.83 -2.87 5.57
C SER A 52 -6.65 -3.42 4.39
N LEU A 53 -6.03 -4.30 3.57
CA LEU A 53 -6.69 -4.91 2.42
C LEU A 53 -7.90 -5.76 2.81
N THR A 54 -7.77 -6.51 3.90
CA THR A 54 -8.79 -7.42 4.44
C THR A 54 -9.81 -6.70 5.35
N GLY A 55 -9.61 -5.43 5.66
CA GLY A 55 -10.54 -4.60 6.44
C GLY A 55 -10.36 -4.65 7.96
N ARG A 56 -9.27 -5.23 8.47
CA ARG A 56 -8.93 -5.29 9.91
C ARG A 56 -8.91 -3.92 10.59
N TYR A 57 -8.48 -2.88 9.88
CA TYR A 57 -8.35 -1.52 10.43
C TYR A 57 -9.55 -0.61 10.11
N GLY A 58 -10.66 -1.19 9.63
CA GLY A 58 -11.88 -0.45 9.33
C GLY A 58 -11.97 0.06 7.88
N PRO A 59 -13.08 0.76 7.55
CA PRO A 59 -13.42 1.11 6.16
C PRO A 59 -12.47 2.15 5.54
N GLY A 60 -11.95 3.09 6.33
CA GLY A 60 -11.04 4.14 5.85
C GLY A 60 -9.73 3.57 5.27
N PRO A 61 -8.91 2.85 6.08
CA PRO A 61 -7.70 2.21 5.58
C PRO A 61 -7.94 1.23 4.43
N ARG A 62 -9.08 0.51 4.45
CA ARG A 62 -9.48 -0.39 3.36
C ARG A 62 -9.75 0.36 2.06
N ALA A 63 -10.49 1.46 2.11
CA ALA A 63 -10.76 2.28 0.92
C ALA A 63 -9.47 2.91 0.38
N LEU A 64 -8.58 3.38 1.28
CA LEU A 64 -7.34 4.02 0.87
C LEU A 64 -6.34 3.03 0.26
N ILE A 65 -6.16 1.83 0.81
CA ILE A 65 -5.27 0.83 0.20
C ILE A 65 -5.77 0.39 -1.19
N GLN A 66 -7.09 0.27 -1.38
CA GLN A 66 -7.67 -0.05 -2.68
C GLN A 66 -7.44 1.07 -3.70
N ARG A 67 -7.49 2.34 -3.29
CA ARG A 67 -7.11 3.46 -4.16
C ARG A 67 -5.63 3.45 -4.52
N LEU A 68 -4.75 3.15 -3.56
CA LEU A 68 -3.32 3.04 -3.81
C LEU A 68 -3.00 1.90 -4.80
N LEU A 69 -3.69 0.77 -4.68
CA LEU A 69 -3.62 -0.35 -5.63
C LEU A 69 -4.14 0.04 -7.02
N ALA A 70 -5.30 0.71 -7.09
CA ALA A 70 -5.90 1.17 -8.34
C ALA A 70 -5.06 2.23 -9.08
N GLU A 71 -4.18 2.93 -8.38
CA GLU A 71 -3.23 3.89 -8.96
C GLU A 71 -1.83 3.30 -9.19
N GLY A 72 -1.60 2.02 -8.86
CA GLY A 72 -0.29 1.37 -9.00
C GLY A 72 0.80 1.98 -8.11
N LEU A 73 0.42 2.56 -6.96
CA LEU A 73 1.34 3.32 -6.12
C LEU A 73 2.12 2.44 -5.14
N LEU A 74 1.61 1.26 -4.78
CA LEU A 74 2.28 0.36 -3.83
C LEU A 74 3.45 -0.38 -4.47
N ASP A 75 4.53 -0.54 -3.72
CA ASP A 75 5.73 -1.29 -4.13
C ASP A 75 5.87 -2.61 -3.35
N TYR A 76 5.35 -2.64 -2.12
CA TYR A 76 5.38 -3.80 -1.25
C TYR A 76 4.04 -4.04 -0.54
N LEU A 77 3.84 -5.27 -0.10
CA LEU A 77 2.76 -5.66 0.80
C LEU A 77 3.31 -6.53 1.94
N SER A 78 2.89 -6.27 3.18
CA SER A 78 3.36 -7.00 4.36
C SER A 78 2.28 -7.09 5.43
N SER A 79 2.44 -8.02 6.36
CA SER A 79 1.49 -8.30 7.44
C SER A 79 1.55 -7.31 8.60
N ASP A 80 2.71 -6.66 8.82
CA ASP A 80 2.97 -5.85 10.03
C ASP A 80 2.65 -6.64 11.32
N PHE A 81 2.91 -7.96 11.30
CA PHE A 81 2.50 -8.85 12.37
C PHE A 81 3.47 -8.81 13.56
N HIS A 82 2.93 -8.45 14.74
CA HIS A 82 3.70 -8.36 15.99
C HIS A 82 3.50 -9.55 16.94
N GLY A 83 3.20 -10.75 16.44
CA GLY A 83 3.20 -11.97 17.27
C GLY A 83 2.11 -12.03 18.36
N ARG A 84 0.92 -11.47 18.11
CA ARG A 84 -0.15 -11.45 19.12
C ARG A 84 -0.99 -12.73 19.07
N PRO A 85 -1.31 -13.39 20.20
CA PRO A 85 -1.96 -14.71 20.24
C PRO A 85 -3.31 -14.84 19.51
N HIS A 86 -3.98 -13.73 19.21
CA HIS A 86 -5.30 -13.69 18.59
C HIS A 86 -5.33 -12.96 17.24
N LEU A 87 -4.16 -12.62 16.71
CA LEU A 87 -4.04 -11.98 15.41
C LEU A 87 -3.27 -12.91 14.49
N GLU A 88 -3.72 -12.97 13.24
CA GLU A 88 -3.02 -13.71 12.19
C GLU A 88 -2.35 -12.73 11.22
N PRO A 89 -1.30 -13.14 10.48
CA PRO A 89 -0.64 -12.29 9.50
C PRO A 89 -1.47 -11.91 8.26
N LEU A 90 -2.61 -12.60 8.05
CA LEU A 90 -3.56 -12.40 6.95
C LEU A 90 -2.97 -12.48 5.53
N VAL A 91 -1.96 -13.33 5.33
CA VAL A 91 -1.28 -13.42 4.02
C VAL A 91 -2.22 -14.04 2.98
N ASP A 92 -2.89 -15.15 3.33
CA ASP A 92 -3.78 -15.84 2.39
C ASP A 92 -5.03 -15.03 2.09
N GLU A 93 -5.58 -14.35 3.08
CA GLU A 93 -6.74 -13.47 2.93
C GLU A 93 -6.40 -12.23 2.10
N ALA A 94 -5.18 -11.69 2.24
CA ALA A 94 -4.71 -10.62 1.37
C ALA A 94 -4.53 -11.10 -0.08
N ARG A 95 -3.99 -12.31 -0.27
CA ARG A 95 -3.87 -12.94 -1.59
C ARG A 95 -5.24 -13.15 -2.23
N GLU A 96 -6.18 -13.73 -1.50
CA GLU A 96 -7.55 -13.96 -1.96
C GLU A 96 -8.24 -12.63 -2.31
N ALA A 97 -8.13 -11.62 -1.45
CA ALA A 97 -8.71 -10.30 -1.72
C ALA A 97 -8.17 -9.70 -3.04
N LEU A 98 -6.87 -9.79 -3.30
CA LEU A 98 -6.30 -9.33 -4.57
C LEU A 98 -6.72 -10.19 -5.76
N SER A 99 -6.78 -11.52 -5.61
CA SER A 99 -7.23 -12.43 -6.67
C SER A 99 -8.67 -12.14 -7.13
N THR A 100 -9.57 -11.76 -6.20
CA THR A 100 -10.94 -11.33 -6.58
C THR A 100 -10.99 -10.08 -7.46
N MET A 101 -9.88 -9.33 -7.56
CA MET A 101 -9.72 -8.13 -8.38
C MET A 101 -8.79 -8.36 -9.59
N ASP A 102 -8.58 -9.63 -10.00
CA ASP A 102 -7.60 -10.03 -11.04
C ASP A 102 -6.16 -9.56 -10.71
N GLY A 103 -5.87 -9.46 -9.40
CA GLY A 103 -4.64 -8.88 -8.86
C GLY A 103 -3.55 -9.90 -8.54
N ASP A 104 -3.64 -11.14 -9.02
CA ASP A 104 -2.69 -12.22 -8.69
C ASP A 104 -1.25 -11.86 -9.08
N ALA A 105 -1.05 -11.31 -10.28
CA ALA A 105 0.27 -10.85 -10.73
C ALA A 105 0.80 -9.68 -9.87
N ALA A 106 -0.07 -8.76 -9.47
CA ALA A 106 0.29 -7.66 -8.58
C ALA A 106 0.64 -8.17 -7.18
N PHE A 107 -0.07 -9.16 -6.65
CA PHE A 107 0.24 -9.79 -5.37
C PHE A 107 1.63 -10.44 -5.38
N GLN A 108 1.97 -11.17 -6.45
CA GLN A 108 3.30 -11.77 -6.62
C GLN A 108 4.41 -10.71 -6.60
N LEU A 109 4.19 -9.58 -7.28
CA LEU A 109 5.14 -8.46 -7.25
C LEU A 109 5.26 -7.86 -5.85
N LEU A 110 4.15 -7.51 -5.23
CA LEU A 110 4.08 -6.81 -3.94
C LEU A 110 4.59 -7.64 -2.76
N ALA A 111 4.27 -8.94 -2.72
CA ALA A 111 4.47 -9.79 -1.54
C ALA A 111 5.62 -10.81 -1.70
N SER A 112 6.21 -10.95 -2.88
CA SER A 112 7.28 -11.94 -3.11
C SER A 112 8.46 -11.40 -3.94
N ILE A 113 8.21 -10.92 -5.15
CA ILE A 113 9.30 -10.49 -6.07
C ILE A 113 9.98 -9.22 -5.55
N ASN A 114 9.21 -8.15 -5.26
CA ASN A 114 9.78 -6.89 -4.80
C ASN A 114 10.46 -7.02 -3.43
N PRO A 115 9.88 -7.73 -2.44
CA PRO A 115 10.59 -8.03 -1.20
C PRO A 115 11.92 -8.78 -1.42
N GLY A 116 11.99 -9.72 -2.36
CA GLY A 116 13.25 -10.37 -2.73
C GLY A 116 14.27 -9.38 -3.28
N ARG A 117 13.86 -8.53 -4.22
CA ARG A 117 14.70 -7.46 -4.80
C ARG A 117 15.23 -6.51 -3.73
N LEU A 118 14.39 -6.13 -2.76
CA LEU A 118 14.79 -5.30 -1.63
C LEU A 118 15.92 -5.95 -0.82
N LEU A 119 15.86 -7.27 -0.59
CA LEU A 119 16.93 -8.01 0.11
C LEU A 119 18.23 -8.07 -0.71
N ASP A 120 18.11 -8.11 -2.03
CA ASP A 120 19.26 -8.10 -2.96
C ASP A 120 19.83 -6.68 -3.19
N GLY A 121 19.23 -5.65 -2.58
CA GLY A 121 19.64 -4.25 -2.79
C GLY A 121 19.21 -3.68 -4.14
N GLU A 122 18.26 -4.32 -4.82
CA GLU A 122 17.71 -3.90 -6.09
C GLU A 122 16.40 -3.09 -5.91
N PRO A 123 16.10 -2.13 -6.80
CA PRO A 123 14.84 -1.41 -6.75
C PRO A 123 13.66 -2.33 -7.10
N PRO A 124 12.47 -2.10 -6.52
CA PRO A 124 11.27 -2.87 -6.84
C PRO A 124 10.86 -2.69 -8.31
N LEU A 125 10.25 -3.72 -8.88
CA LEU A 125 9.61 -3.62 -10.19
C LEU A 125 8.27 -2.87 -10.07
N PRO A 126 7.87 -2.12 -11.12
CA PRO A 126 6.56 -1.47 -11.15
C PRO A 126 5.43 -2.48 -10.98
N VAL A 127 4.49 -2.17 -10.10
CA VAL A 127 3.27 -2.97 -9.89
C VAL A 127 2.16 -2.39 -10.76
N PRO A 128 1.52 -3.19 -11.64
CA PRO A 128 0.43 -2.69 -12.46
C PRO A 128 -0.77 -2.29 -11.57
N PRO A 129 -1.55 -1.27 -11.97
CA PRO A 129 -2.79 -0.92 -11.31
C PRO A 129 -3.72 -2.13 -11.17
N VAL A 130 -4.27 -2.34 -9.95
CA VAL A 130 -5.30 -3.34 -9.71
C VAL A 130 -6.62 -2.61 -9.52
N VAL A 131 -7.51 -2.72 -10.50
CA VAL A 131 -8.79 -2.02 -10.49
C VAL A 131 -9.82 -2.90 -9.78
N PRO A 132 -10.38 -2.48 -8.63
CA PRO A 132 -11.48 -3.18 -8.01
C PRO A 132 -12.70 -3.17 -8.96
N ASP A 133 -13.56 -4.19 -8.87
CA ASP A 133 -14.82 -4.24 -9.62
C ASP A 133 -15.53 -2.85 -9.56
N PRO A 134 -15.96 -2.29 -10.71
CA PRO A 134 -16.63 -0.98 -10.77
C PRO A 134 -17.76 -0.82 -9.74
N THR A 135 -18.48 -1.89 -9.42
CA THR A 135 -19.56 -1.89 -8.42
C THR A 135 -19.05 -1.67 -7.00
N LEU A 136 -17.86 -2.18 -6.67
CA LEU A 136 -17.20 -1.94 -5.38
C LEU A 136 -16.73 -0.48 -5.28
N MET A 137 -16.26 0.11 -6.38
CA MET A 137 -15.89 1.54 -6.44
C MET A 137 -17.07 2.48 -6.28
N GLU A 138 -18.23 2.16 -6.86
CA GLU A 138 -19.46 2.92 -6.63
C GLU A 138 -19.91 2.84 -5.16
N ARG A 139 -19.84 1.64 -4.55
CA ARG A 139 -20.16 1.46 -3.13
C ARG A 139 -19.22 2.24 -2.21
N ILE A 140 -17.93 2.27 -2.55
CA ILE A 140 -16.95 3.05 -1.79
C ILE A 140 -17.20 4.55 -1.93
N LYS A 141 -17.50 5.06 -3.13
CA LYS A 141 -17.91 6.46 -3.32
C LYS A 141 -19.13 6.81 -2.46
N SER A 142 -20.11 5.90 -2.39
CA SER A 142 -21.34 6.13 -1.61
C SER A 142 -21.13 6.28 -0.09
N TRP A 143 -20.07 5.68 0.47
CA TRP A 143 -19.74 5.81 1.90
C TRP A 143 -19.12 7.16 2.27
N PHE A 144 -18.68 7.94 1.30
CA PHE A 144 -18.06 9.26 1.51
C PHE A 144 -18.93 10.43 1.05
N THR A 145 -20.00 10.16 0.31
CA THR A 145 -20.98 11.17 -0.14
C THR A 145 -22.27 11.17 0.70
N GLY A 146 -22.31 10.43 1.80
CA GLY A 146 -23.44 10.35 2.74
C GLY A 146 -23.16 11.03 4.07
#